data_AF-A0A815QVG7-F1
#
_entry.id   AF-A0A815QVG7-F1
#
_cell.length_a   1.000
_cell.length_b   1.000
_cell.length_c   1.000
_cell.angle_alpha   90.00
_cell.angle_beta   90.00
_cell.angle_gamma   90.00
#
_symmetry.space_group_name_H-M   'P 1'
#
loop_
_entity.id
_entity.type
_entity.pdbx_description
1 polymer ?
#
loop_
_entity_poly.entity_id
_entity_poly.type
_entity_poly.pdbx_seq_one_letter_code
_entity_poly.pdbx_strand_id
1 'polypeptide(L)'
;MYSEASLYCLLVTVLTFHTNNARLIPFQHLANKPLTIDAISINNLPIRSTDVTVAKRQTTSPPKANTTICYPLVGCFDNNDPFNNAGLEVPQSPELIDTAFLFFTQDSPTNPEFLSYEDDSSILKADINPSRWLRIIIHGFTNNRDSVWMGKLKTELLKLKNDELSDVILVDWGNGAKFPFYANAASNTRLVGKQIGLLLEKLQQLKGVSLDKVHCIGHSLGAHTCGQASNAVNNQLARISGLDPAGPLFSGKKTAVRLDKDDA
;
A
#
# COMPACT_ATOMS: atom_id res chain seq x y z
N MET A 1 5.32 6.66 13.54
CA MET A 1 6.58 7.38 13.26
C MET A 1 7.67 6.31 13.15
N TYR A 2 8.20 6.05 11.96
CA TYR A 2 9.25 5.04 11.79
C TYR A 2 10.54 5.53 12.45
N SER A 3 11.26 4.63 13.13
CA SER A 3 12.62 4.92 13.54
C SER A 3 13.53 5.04 12.31
N GLU A 4 14.64 5.78 12.41
CA GLU A 4 15.69 5.83 11.38
C GLU A 4 16.15 4.41 10.96
N ALA A 5 16.20 3.46 11.90
CA ALA A 5 16.56 2.07 11.63
C ALA A 5 15.51 1.33 10.77
N SER A 6 14.22 1.54 11.03
CA SER A 6 13.14 0.93 10.23
C SER A 6 13.15 1.45 8.80
N LEU A 7 13.44 2.74 8.64
CA LEU A 7 13.56 3.38 7.33
C LEU A 7 14.80 2.91 6.56
N TYR A 8 15.94 2.73 7.24
CA TYR A 8 17.13 2.15 6.63
C TYR A 8 16.86 0.74 6.13
N CYS A 9 16.16 -0.08 6.92
CA CYS A 9 15.76 -1.42 6.52
C CYS A 9 14.84 -1.42 5.28
N LEU A 10 13.89 -0.48 5.22
CA LEU A 10 13.02 -0.27 4.05
C LEU A 10 13.84 0.07 2.80
N LEU A 11 14.76 1.05 2.90
CA LEU A 11 15.64 1.46 1.80
C LEU A 11 16.55 0.32 1.34
N VAL A 12 17.18 -0.39 2.29
CA VAL A 12 18.02 -1.55 1.99
C VAL A 12 17.19 -2.61 1.29
N THR A 13 16.00 -2.96 1.77
CA THR A 13 15.15 -4.00 1.14
C THR A 13 14.75 -3.64 -0.29
N VAL A 14 14.44 -2.37 -0.57
CA VAL A 14 14.07 -1.96 -1.94
C VAL A 14 15.29 -1.91 -2.86
N LEU A 15 16.43 -1.37 -2.38
CA LEU A 15 17.61 -1.08 -3.20
C LEU A 15 18.59 -2.27 -3.33
N THR A 16 18.71 -3.15 -2.32
CA THR A 16 19.65 -4.29 -2.39
C THR A 16 19.18 -5.38 -3.32
N PHE A 17 17.88 -5.68 -3.34
CA PHE A 17 17.27 -6.62 -4.28
C PHE A 17 17.14 -6.06 -5.70
N HIS A 18 17.79 -4.94 -6.01
CA HIS A 18 17.81 -4.29 -7.32
C HIS A 18 19.15 -4.45 -8.06
N THR A 19 20.23 -4.80 -7.36
CA THR A 19 21.53 -5.02 -8.02
C THR A 19 21.82 -6.51 -8.10
N ASN A 20 22.01 -7.05 -9.30
CA ASN A 20 22.53 -8.41 -9.54
C ASN A 20 24.01 -8.59 -9.08
N ASN A 21 24.53 -7.69 -8.25
CA ASN A 21 25.91 -7.63 -7.80
C ASN A 21 25.99 -7.28 -6.31
N ALA A 22 25.18 -7.95 -5.49
CA ALA A 22 25.26 -7.83 -4.04
C ALA A 22 26.61 -8.40 -3.55
N ARG A 23 27.62 -7.53 -3.39
CA ARG A 23 28.68 -7.80 -2.41
C ARG A 23 28.04 -7.71 -1.03
N LEU A 24 27.97 -8.85 -0.36
CA LEU A 24 27.67 -8.94 1.07
C LEU A 24 28.59 -7.99 1.82
N ILE A 25 28.04 -6.92 2.39
CA ILE A 25 28.75 -6.12 3.39
C ILE A 25 28.64 -6.90 4.70
N PRO A 26 29.75 -7.42 5.27
CA PRO A 26 29.67 -8.20 6.49
C PRO A 26 29.25 -7.30 7.66
N PHE A 27 28.16 -7.67 8.32
CA PHE A 27 27.73 -7.12 9.60
C PHE A 27 28.72 -7.59 10.70
N GLN A 28 29.78 -6.82 10.95
CA GLN A 28 30.65 -7.00 12.11
C GLN A 28 30.88 -5.67 12.83
N HIS A 29 29.84 -5.12 13.43
CA HIS A 29 29.94 -4.44 14.73
C HIS A 29 28.52 -4.01 15.12
N LEU A 30 27.93 -4.76 16.05
CA LEU A 30 26.94 -4.35 17.05
C LEU A 30 26.37 -5.64 17.70
N ALA A 31 27.25 -6.56 18.07
CA ALA A 31 26.92 -7.68 18.95
C ALA A 31 27.88 -7.59 20.13
N ASN A 32 27.49 -6.81 21.15
CA ASN A 32 27.91 -6.96 22.55
C ASN A 32 27.32 -5.82 23.40
N LYS A 33 26.04 -5.95 23.73
CA LYS A 33 25.51 -5.52 25.03
C LYS A 33 24.47 -6.55 25.47
N PRO A 34 24.61 -7.18 26.64
CA PRO A 34 23.58 -8.06 27.15
C PRO A 34 22.41 -7.19 27.61
N LEU A 35 21.26 -7.34 26.97
CA LEU A 35 19.99 -6.88 27.52
C LEU A 35 19.33 -8.09 28.17
N THR A 36 19.48 -8.18 29.48
CA THR A 36 18.67 -9.02 30.36
C THR A 36 17.21 -8.60 30.19
N ILE A 37 16.38 -9.50 29.65
CA ILE A 37 14.92 -9.37 29.66
C ILE A 37 14.44 -10.20 30.85
N ASP A 38 14.17 -9.52 31.97
CA ASP A 38 13.37 -10.11 33.03
C ASP A 38 11.92 -10.19 32.55
N ALA A 39 11.43 -11.42 32.38
CA ALA A 39 10.03 -11.69 32.13
C ALA A 39 9.23 -11.37 33.39
N ILE A 40 8.54 -10.23 33.41
CA ILE A 40 7.57 -9.93 34.47
C ILE A 40 6.26 -10.66 34.15
N SER A 41 6.07 -11.79 34.81
CA SER A 41 4.81 -12.51 34.91
C SER A 41 3.82 -11.72 35.77
N ILE A 42 2.82 -11.09 35.16
CA ILE A 42 1.67 -10.52 35.89
C ILE A 42 0.66 -11.62 36.22
N ASN A 43 0.96 -12.41 37.25
CA ASN A 43 -0.04 -13.21 37.96
C ASN A 43 -0.18 -12.65 39.38
N ASN A 44 -1.44 -12.52 39.82
CA ASN A 44 -1.94 -12.18 41.16
C ASN A 44 -2.30 -10.72 41.42
N LEU A 45 -3.58 -10.39 41.16
CA LEU A 45 -4.34 -9.47 42.01
C LEU A 45 -5.68 -10.12 42.40
N PRO A 46 -6.14 -9.97 43.66
CA PRO A 46 -7.28 -10.73 44.19
C PRO A 46 -8.62 -10.16 43.72
N ILE A 47 -9.52 -11.04 43.28
CA ILE A 47 -10.89 -10.70 42.89
C ILE A 47 -11.76 -10.67 44.16
N ARG A 48 -12.33 -9.50 44.47
CA ARG A 48 -13.36 -9.34 45.51
C ARG A 48 -14.74 -9.42 44.84
N SER A 49 -15.49 -10.44 45.21
CA SER A 49 -16.88 -10.70 44.81
C SER A 49 -17.82 -9.60 45.31
N THR A 50 -18.50 -8.92 44.40
CA THR A 50 -19.81 -8.29 44.66
C THR A 50 -20.71 -8.58 43.46
N ASP A 51 -21.85 -9.21 43.75
CA ASP A 51 -22.90 -9.57 42.81
C ASP A 51 -23.32 -8.39 41.92
N VAL A 52 -23.06 -8.51 40.63
CA VAL A 52 -23.71 -7.71 39.59
C VAL A 52 -24.51 -8.68 38.73
N THR A 53 -25.83 -8.55 38.80
CA THR A 53 -26.79 -9.25 37.95
C THR A 53 -26.44 -9.04 36.47
N VAL A 54 -26.02 -10.12 35.81
CA VAL A 54 -25.74 -10.13 34.36
C VAL A 54 -27.07 -10.02 33.62
N ALA A 55 -27.45 -8.81 33.25
CA ALA A 55 -28.36 -8.60 32.15
C ALA A 55 -27.65 -9.07 30.86
N LYS A 56 -28.08 -10.22 30.32
CA LYS A 56 -27.73 -10.65 28.96
C LYS A 56 -28.27 -9.61 27.97
N ARG A 57 -27.49 -8.58 27.68
CA ARG A 57 -27.72 -7.73 26.52
C ARG A 57 -27.20 -8.51 25.30
N GLN A 58 -28.08 -9.28 24.67
CA GLN A 58 -27.87 -9.71 23.29
C GLN A 58 -27.86 -8.46 22.42
N THR A 59 -26.68 -7.90 22.17
CA THR A 59 -26.47 -6.99 21.05
C THR A 59 -26.17 -7.84 19.83
N THR A 60 -27.17 -8.58 19.35
CA THR A 60 -27.14 -9.08 17.98
C THR A 60 -27.52 -7.92 17.08
N SER A 61 -26.55 -7.06 16.75
CA SER A 61 -26.66 -6.28 15.53
C SER A 61 -26.94 -7.27 14.39
N PRO A 62 -27.95 -7.04 13.54
CA PRO A 62 -28.16 -7.91 12.39
C PRO A 62 -26.85 -8.01 11.60
N PRO A 63 -26.49 -9.20 11.06
CA PRO A 63 -25.33 -9.31 10.20
C PRO A 63 -25.46 -8.27 9.09
N LYS A 64 -24.42 -7.46 8.87
CA LYS A 64 -24.40 -6.48 7.75
C LYS A 64 -24.77 -7.23 6.47
N ALA A 65 -25.76 -6.74 5.75
CA ALA A 65 -26.27 -7.40 4.56
C ALA A 65 -25.24 -7.39 3.42
N ASN A 66 -25.33 -8.38 2.52
CA ASN A 66 -24.59 -8.36 1.27
C ASN A 66 -24.94 -7.08 0.50
N THR A 67 -23.91 -6.33 0.12
CA THR A 67 -24.02 -4.98 -0.45
C THR A 67 -23.12 -4.90 -1.66
N THR A 68 -23.63 -4.31 -2.75
CA THR A 68 -22.86 -3.96 -3.94
C THR A 68 -22.97 -2.46 -4.17
N ILE A 69 -21.84 -1.81 -4.44
CA ILE A 69 -21.76 -0.39 -4.78
C ILE A 69 -20.99 -0.22 -6.08
N CYS A 70 -21.37 0.76 -6.91
CA CYS A 70 -20.71 1.06 -8.17
C CYS A 70 -20.35 2.53 -8.25
N TYR A 71 -19.15 2.82 -8.74
CA TYR A 71 -18.67 4.17 -8.96
C TYR A 71 -18.39 4.37 -10.46
N PRO A 72 -18.70 5.55 -11.02
CA PRO A 72 -18.30 5.88 -12.39
C PRO A 72 -16.81 5.62 -12.62
N LEU A 73 -16.45 5.13 -13.81
CA LEU A 73 -15.09 4.78 -14.26
C LEU A 73 -14.43 3.60 -13.52
N VAL A 74 -14.59 3.49 -12.21
CA VAL A 74 -13.91 2.50 -11.37
C VAL A 74 -14.64 1.15 -11.32
N GLY A 75 -15.96 1.15 -11.52
CA GLY A 75 -16.78 -0.06 -11.58
C GLY A 75 -17.43 -0.43 -10.24
N CYS A 76 -17.79 -1.71 -10.09
CA CYS A 76 -18.59 -2.21 -8.97
C CYS A 76 -17.77 -3.04 -7.97
N PHE A 77 -18.13 -2.94 -6.69
CA PHE A 77 -17.55 -3.66 -5.59
C PHE A 77 -18.65 -4.24 -4.72
N ASP A 78 -18.57 -5.53 -4.42
CA ASP A 78 -19.42 -6.19 -3.44
C ASP A 78 -18.62 -6.69 -2.23
N ASN A 79 -19.32 -7.05 -1.16
CA ASN A 79 -18.77 -7.64 0.06
C ASN A 79 -19.09 -9.15 0.17
N ASN A 80 -19.38 -9.84 -0.94
CA ASN A 80 -19.51 -11.30 -0.96
C ASN A 80 -18.13 -11.95 -0.80
N ASP A 81 -18.08 -13.25 -0.51
CA ASP A 81 -16.81 -14.00 -0.53
C ASP A 81 -16.12 -13.86 -1.91
N PRO A 82 -14.81 -13.57 -1.97
CA PRO A 82 -13.86 -13.51 -0.84
C PRO A 82 -13.69 -12.12 -0.19
N PHE A 83 -14.38 -11.09 -0.67
CA PHE A 83 -14.28 -9.69 -0.21
C PHE A 83 -15.10 -9.35 1.05
N ASN A 84 -15.66 -10.34 1.73
CA ASN A 84 -16.25 -10.19 3.06
C ASN A 84 -15.19 -10.03 4.17
N ASN A 85 -13.90 -10.07 3.82
CA ASN A 85 -12.77 -10.03 4.75
C ASN A 85 -12.70 -8.75 5.59
N ALA A 86 -13.19 -7.63 5.07
CA ALA A 86 -13.07 -6.31 5.66
C ALA A 86 -14.25 -5.95 6.58
N GLY A 87 -14.73 -6.87 7.41
CA GLY A 87 -15.87 -6.62 8.31
C GLY A 87 -17.17 -6.28 7.56
N LEU A 88 -17.34 -6.85 6.36
CA LEU A 88 -18.45 -6.58 5.42
C LEU A 88 -18.52 -5.14 4.90
N GLU A 89 -17.46 -4.34 5.09
CA GLU A 89 -17.35 -3.02 4.46
C GLU A 89 -17.14 -3.17 2.94
N VAL A 90 -17.89 -2.40 2.16
CA VAL A 90 -17.54 -2.10 0.77
C VAL A 90 -16.62 -0.88 0.71
N PRO A 91 -15.82 -0.70 -0.36
CA PRO A 91 -14.99 0.49 -0.50
C PRO A 91 -15.83 1.77 -0.43
N GLN A 92 -15.25 2.83 0.12
CA GLN A 92 -15.85 4.17 0.11
C GLN A 92 -15.73 4.81 -1.27
N SER A 93 -16.44 5.91 -1.54
CA SER A 93 -16.41 6.51 -2.88
C SER A 93 -15.05 7.14 -3.23
N PRO A 94 -14.70 7.25 -4.53
CA PRO A 94 -13.48 7.93 -4.97
C PRO A 94 -13.32 9.33 -4.37
N GLU A 95 -14.40 10.10 -4.28
CA GLU A 95 -14.40 11.47 -3.74
C GLU A 95 -14.13 11.49 -2.22
N LEU A 96 -14.54 10.44 -1.51
CA LEU A 96 -14.27 10.33 -0.08
C LEU A 96 -12.87 9.80 0.21
N ILE A 97 -12.35 8.90 -0.63
CA ILE A 97 -10.98 8.40 -0.47
C ILE A 97 -9.96 9.47 -0.89
N ASP A 98 -10.33 10.28 -1.89
CA ASP A 98 -9.54 11.39 -2.43
C ASP A 98 -8.12 10.95 -2.81
N THR A 99 -8.05 9.89 -3.64
CA THR A 99 -6.77 9.34 -4.09
C THR A 99 -6.05 10.32 -5.01
N ALA A 100 -4.82 10.68 -4.68
CA ALA A 100 -3.98 11.54 -5.52
C ALA A 100 -2.72 10.80 -6.01
N PHE A 101 -2.37 11.01 -7.28
CA PHE A 101 -1.19 10.45 -7.93
C PHE A 101 -0.16 11.56 -8.18
N LEU A 102 0.89 11.59 -7.36
CA LEU A 102 1.93 12.61 -7.41
C LEU A 102 3.13 12.07 -8.17
N PHE A 103 3.34 12.56 -9.40
CA PHE A 103 4.41 12.14 -10.29
C PHE A 103 5.66 13.01 -10.11
N PHE A 104 6.82 12.36 -10.03
CA PHE A 104 8.12 12.99 -9.85
C PHE A 104 9.15 12.40 -10.82
N THR A 105 10.05 13.25 -11.28
CA THR A 105 11.21 12.87 -12.10
C THR A 105 12.51 13.32 -11.42
N GLN A 106 13.65 12.95 -12.00
CA GLN A 106 14.95 13.48 -11.56
C GLN A 106 15.03 15.01 -11.69
N ASP A 107 14.37 15.56 -12.70
CA ASP A 107 14.40 16.98 -13.02
C ASP A 107 13.41 17.79 -12.16
N SER A 108 12.32 17.16 -11.70
CA SER A 108 11.38 17.74 -10.72
C SER A 108 11.22 16.84 -9.48
N PRO A 109 12.23 16.75 -8.60
CA PRO A 109 12.20 15.85 -7.46
C PRO A 109 11.33 16.36 -6.30
N THR A 110 10.97 17.64 -6.26
CA THR A 110 10.22 18.25 -5.15
C THR A 110 8.81 18.69 -5.52
N ASN A 111 8.57 19.08 -6.77
CA ASN A 111 7.29 19.60 -7.23
C ASN A 111 6.60 18.54 -8.10
N PRO A 112 5.54 17.89 -7.61
CA PRO A 112 4.89 16.84 -8.38
C PRO A 112 4.01 17.41 -9.49
N GLU A 113 3.93 16.66 -10.59
CA GLU A 113 2.81 16.75 -11.50
C GLU A 113 1.68 15.83 -10.99
N PHE A 114 0.44 16.29 -11.03
CA PHE A 114 -0.70 15.48 -10.61
C PHE A 114 -1.28 14.74 -11.79
N LEU A 115 -1.26 13.40 -11.73
CA LEU A 115 -1.85 12.55 -12.76
C LEU A 115 -3.29 12.20 -12.39
N SER A 116 -4.14 12.06 -13.39
CA SER A 116 -5.53 11.63 -13.24
C SER A 116 -5.88 10.59 -14.30
N TYR A 117 -6.51 9.49 -13.87
CA TYR A 117 -7.09 8.51 -14.79
C TYR A 117 -8.39 9.02 -15.45
N GLU A 118 -8.92 10.16 -14.98
CA GLU A 118 -10.14 10.81 -15.48
C GLU A 118 -9.85 11.93 -16.48
N ASP A 119 -8.61 12.47 -16.47
CA ASP A 119 -8.17 13.56 -17.34
C ASP A 119 -6.90 13.16 -18.10
N ASP A 120 -7.08 12.71 -19.34
CA ASP A 120 -5.99 12.34 -20.25
C ASP A 120 -5.00 13.51 -20.48
N SER A 121 -5.44 14.77 -20.34
CA SER A 121 -4.57 15.93 -20.51
C SER A 121 -3.50 16.04 -19.42
N SER A 122 -3.81 15.60 -18.19
CA SER A 122 -2.84 15.54 -17.09
C SER A 122 -1.69 14.59 -17.42
N ILE A 123 -2.01 13.42 -17.99
CA ILE A 123 -1.04 12.42 -18.40
C ILE A 123 -0.25 12.92 -19.60
N LEU A 124 -0.90 13.45 -20.63
CA LEU A 124 -0.24 13.93 -21.85
C LEU A 124 0.78 15.05 -21.58
N LYS A 125 0.51 15.93 -20.60
CA LYS A 125 1.44 17.01 -20.19
C LYS A 125 2.64 16.51 -19.40
N ALA A 126 2.47 15.44 -18.62
CA ALA A 126 3.53 14.94 -17.74
C ALA A 126 4.76 14.43 -18.50
N ASP A 127 5.95 14.71 -17.96
CA ASP A 127 7.24 14.33 -18.54
C ASP A 127 7.60 12.87 -18.26
N ILE A 128 6.70 11.97 -18.66
CA ILE A 128 6.82 10.53 -18.45
C ILE A 128 7.73 9.93 -19.52
N ASN A 129 8.78 9.24 -19.09
CA ASN A 129 9.69 8.56 -19.99
C ASN A 129 9.45 7.03 -19.96
N PRO A 130 8.84 6.44 -20.99
CA PRO A 130 8.52 5.00 -21.00
C PRO A 130 9.75 4.09 -21.05
N SER A 131 10.94 4.63 -21.32
CA SER A 131 12.19 3.86 -21.27
C SER A 131 12.73 3.71 -19.85
N ARG A 132 12.22 4.47 -18.87
CA ARG A 132 12.60 4.38 -17.45
C ARG A 132 11.68 3.42 -16.70
N TRP A 133 12.12 2.98 -15.53
CA TRP A 133 11.25 2.32 -14.57
C TRP A 133 10.19 3.31 -14.05
N LEU A 134 8.95 2.86 -13.94
CA LEU A 134 7.91 3.56 -13.21
C LEU A 134 7.78 2.94 -11.82
N ARG A 135 8.17 3.68 -10.78
CA ARG A 135 8.09 3.24 -9.38
C ARG A 135 6.85 3.81 -8.73
N ILE A 136 5.94 2.95 -8.29
CA ILE A 136 4.72 3.37 -7.59
C ILE A 136 4.91 3.10 -6.10
N ILE A 137 4.81 4.12 -5.25
CA ILE A 137 4.97 4.00 -3.80
C ILE A 137 3.61 4.24 -3.13
N ILE A 138 3.14 3.26 -2.37
CA ILE A 138 1.82 3.27 -1.74
C ILE A 138 1.96 3.13 -0.23
N HIS A 139 1.39 4.08 0.51
CA HIS A 139 1.36 4.01 1.97
C HIS A 139 0.26 3.10 2.51
N GLY A 140 0.28 2.87 3.82
CA GLY A 140 -0.71 2.07 4.54
C GLY A 140 -1.58 2.89 5.48
N PHE A 141 -2.19 2.20 6.44
CA PHE A 141 -3.07 2.78 7.46
C PHE A 141 -2.38 3.91 8.25
N THR A 142 -3.10 4.99 8.53
CA THR A 142 -2.66 6.21 9.24
C THR A 142 -1.53 7.02 8.59
N ASN A 143 -1.08 6.65 7.40
CA ASN A 143 -0.08 7.39 6.64
C ASN A 143 -0.74 8.18 5.51
N ASN A 144 0.02 9.08 4.91
CA ASN A 144 -0.34 9.91 3.76
C ASN A 144 0.93 10.32 3.00
N ARG A 145 0.80 11.13 1.95
CA ARG A 145 1.93 11.64 1.15
C ARG A 145 3.05 12.33 1.93
N ASP A 146 2.73 12.95 3.07
CA ASP A 146 3.68 13.72 3.88
C ASP A 146 4.50 12.83 4.83
N SER A 147 4.27 11.51 4.79
CA SER A 147 5.05 10.54 5.55
C SER A 147 6.51 10.58 5.12
N VAL A 148 7.41 10.93 6.05
CA VAL A 148 8.85 11.11 5.80
C VAL A 148 9.48 9.96 5.01
N TRP A 149 9.06 8.72 5.27
CA TRP A 149 9.60 7.55 4.58
C TRP A 149 9.28 7.54 3.07
N MET A 150 8.11 8.02 2.66
CA MET A 150 7.74 8.09 1.24
C MET A 150 8.63 9.08 0.50
N GLY A 151 8.83 10.26 1.09
CA GLY A 151 9.71 11.29 0.52
C GLY A 151 11.17 10.83 0.40
N LYS A 152 11.68 10.16 1.44
CA LYS A 152 13.04 9.60 1.43
C LYS A 152 13.19 8.47 0.41
N LEU A 153 12.25 7.52 0.36
CA LEU A 153 12.28 6.41 -0.61
C LEU A 153 12.20 6.92 -2.06
N LYS A 154 11.27 7.84 -2.35
CA LYS A 154 11.19 8.51 -3.66
C LYS A 154 12.53 9.15 -4.04
N THR A 155 13.13 9.90 -3.12
CA THR A 155 14.41 10.59 -3.36
C THR A 155 15.52 9.60 -3.72
N GLU A 156 15.61 8.47 -3.02
CA GLU A 156 16.63 7.46 -3.32
C GLU A 156 16.36 6.72 -4.64
N LEU A 157 15.10 6.42 -4.96
CA LEU A 157 14.74 5.81 -6.25
C LEU A 157 15.03 6.75 -7.43
N LEU A 158 14.76 8.04 -7.28
CA LEU A 158 15.10 9.04 -8.29
C LEU A 158 16.62 9.17 -8.48
N LYS A 159 17.47 8.82 -7.50
CA LYS A 159 18.93 8.90 -7.67
C LYS A 159 19.52 7.74 -8.47
N LEU A 160 18.76 6.67 -8.73
CA LEU A 160 19.23 5.52 -9.50
C LEU A 160 19.67 5.93 -10.92
N LYS A 161 20.57 5.14 -11.50
CA LYS A 161 21.26 5.44 -12.78
C LYS A 161 21.25 4.23 -13.71
N ASN A 162 21.67 4.44 -14.96
CA ASN A 162 21.73 3.41 -16.00
C ASN A 162 20.36 2.77 -16.25
N ASP A 163 20.29 1.45 -16.34
CA ASP A 163 19.05 0.70 -16.59
C ASP A 163 18.02 0.81 -15.44
N GLU A 164 18.41 1.43 -14.33
CA GLU A 164 17.58 1.67 -13.15
C GLU A 164 17.03 3.10 -13.05
N LEU A 165 17.27 3.95 -14.06
CA LEU A 165 16.65 5.26 -14.15
C LEU A 165 15.13 5.13 -13.96
N SER A 166 14.59 5.98 -13.10
CA SER A 166 13.23 5.83 -12.60
C SER A 166 12.48 7.15 -12.63
N ASP A 167 11.21 7.09 -13.01
CA ASP A 167 10.20 8.07 -12.66
C ASP A 167 9.37 7.50 -11.49
N VAL A 168 8.85 8.34 -10.60
CA VAL A 168 8.20 7.90 -9.35
C VAL A 168 6.80 8.49 -9.21
N ILE A 169 5.82 7.65 -8.88
CA ILE A 169 4.48 8.05 -8.45
C ILE A 169 4.33 7.77 -6.96
N LEU A 170 4.03 8.78 -6.16
CA LEU A 170 3.48 8.58 -4.82
C LEU A 170 1.96 8.49 -4.93
N VAL A 171 1.37 7.46 -4.32
CA VAL A 171 -0.08 7.30 -4.20
C VAL A 171 -0.50 7.74 -2.81
N ASP A 172 -1.21 8.87 -2.74
CA ASP A 172 -1.81 9.37 -1.52
C ASP A 172 -3.28 8.95 -1.47
N TRP A 173 -3.66 8.26 -0.41
CA TRP A 173 -5.04 7.88 -0.11
C TRP A 173 -5.32 8.06 1.38
N GLY A 174 -4.64 9.05 2.00
CA GLY A 174 -4.66 9.29 3.43
C GLY A 174 -6.07 9.45 4.02
N ASN A 175 -7.00 10.05 3.28
CA ASN A 175 -8.38 10.20 3.76
C ASN A 175 -9.12 8.86 3.87
N GLY A 176 -8.88 7.94 2.93
CA GLY A 176 -9.39 6.57 2.96
C GLY A 176 -8.62 5.61 3.88
N ALA A 177 -7.42 6.01 4.35
CA ALA A 177 -6.54 5.20 5.21
C ALA A 177 -6.55 5.63 6.70
N LYS A 178 -7.42 6.54 7.11
CA LYS A 178 -7.36 7.19 8.43
C LYS A 178 -7.91 6.35 9.59
N PHE A 179 -7.33 6.55 10.77
CA PHE A 179 -7.89 6.05 12.04
C PHE A 179 -9.23 6.74 12.35
N PRO A 180 -10.21 6.06 12.99
CA PRO A 180 -10.21 4.68 13.50
C PRO A 180 -10.69 3.60 12.52
N PHE A 181 -10.92 3.93 11.25
CA PHE A 181 -11.72 3.12 10.33
C PHE A 181 -10.91 2.02 9.60
N TYR A 182 -10.30 1.09 10.35
CA TYR A 182 -9.42 0.08 9.76
C TYR A 182 -10.12 -0.85 8.75
N ALA A 183 -11.36 -1.27 9.04
CA ALA A 183 -12.14 -2.11 8.14
C ALA A 183 -12.45 -1.39 6.82
N ASN A 184 -12.83 -0.11 6.87
CA ASN A 184 -13.01 0.71 5.67
C ASN A 184 -11.69 0.86 4.92
N ALA A 185 -10.59 1.18 5.62
CA ALA A 185 -9.26 1.29 5.00
C ALA A 185 -8.82 0.00 4.30
N ALA A 186 -9.08 -1.16 4.91
CA ALA A 186 -8.81 -2.46 4.29
C ALA A 186 -9.66 -2.68 3.03
N SER A 187 -10.96 -2.34 3.06
CA SER A 187 -11.82 -2.43 1.87
C SER A 187 -11.39 -1.45 0.77
N ASN A 188 -11.03 -0.22 1.13
CA ASN A 188 -10.57 0.83 0.23
C ASN A 188 -9.33 0.44 -0.60
N THR A 189 -8.51 -0.51 -0.13
CA THR A 189 -7.37 -1.03 -0.92
C THR A 189 -7.80 -1.54 -2.30
N ARG A 190 -9.01 -2.11 -2.43
CA ARG A 190 -9.58 -2.58 -3.70
C ARG A 190 -9.84 -1.43 -4.67
N LEU A 191 -10.43 -0.35 -4.16
CA LEU A 191 -10.75 0.82 -4.97
C LEU A 191 -9.48 1.55 -5.39
N VAL A 192 -8.56 1.80 -4.45
CA VAL A 192 -7.28 2.45 -4.76
C VAL A 192 -6.47 1.61 -5.76
N GLY A 193 -6.45 0.28 -5.59
CA GLY A 193 -5.85 -0.64 -6.56
C GLY A 193 -6.48 -0.51 -7.95
N LYS A 194 -7.81 -0.47 -8.04
CA LYS A 194 -8.51 -0.28 -9.31
C LYS A 194 -8.21 1.07 -9.97
N GLN A 195 -8.11 2.15 -9.19
CA GLN A 195 -7.72 3.47 -9.71
C GLN A 195 -6.29 3.49 -10.24
N ILE A 196 -5.35 2.80 -9.56
CA ILE A 196 -3.97 2.63 -10.05
C ILE A 196 -3.97 1.85 -11.37
N GLY A 197 -4.77 0.78 -11.47
CA GLY A 197 -4.89 0.00 -12.70
C GLY A 197 -5.39 0.84 -13.88
N LEU A 198 -6.43 1.65 -13.67
CA LEU A 198 -6.94 2.59 -14.68
C LEU A 198 -5.88 3.62 -15.10
N LEU A 199 -5.13 4.17 -14.13
CA LEU A 199 -4.03 5.08 -14.43
C LEU A 199 -2.95 4.39 -15.26
N LEU A 200 -2.57 3.16 -14.91
CA LEU A 200 -1.60 2.38 -15.66
C LEU A 200 -2.08 2.12 -17.09
N GLU A 201 -3.32 1.71 -17.30
CA GLU A 201 -3.89 1.53 -18.64
C GLU A 201 -3.77 2.81 -19.48
N LYS A 202 -4.08 3.97 -18.90
CA LYS A 202 -3.90 5.27 -19.57
C LYS A 202 -2.44 5.59 -19.87
N LEU A 203 -1.52 5.26 -18.96
CA LEU A 203 -0.07 5.42 -19.19
C LEU A 203 0.45 4.51 -20.30
N GLN A 204 -0.05 3.28 -20.40
CA GLN A 204 0.27 2.39 -21.53
C GLN A 204 -0.23 3.00 -22.85
N GLN A 205 -1.49 3.44 -22.88
CA GLN A 205 -2.13 3.96 -24.09
C GLN A 205 -1.55 5.29 -24.57
N LEU A 206 -1.30 6.23 -23.66
CA LEU A 206 -0.95 7.63 -23.99
C LEU A 206 0.55 7.90 -23.98
N LYS A 207 1.33 7.11 -23.21
CA LYS A 207 2.77 7.32 -23.02
C LYS A 207 3.63 6.11 -23.40
N GLY A 208 3.02 4.96 -23.71
CA GLY A 208 3.75 3.75 -24.07
C GLY A 208 4.52 3.12 -22.91
N VAL A 209 4.12 3.39 -21.65
CA VAL A 209 4.71 2.72 -20.48
C VAL A 209 4.45 1.21 -20.59
N SER A 210 5.47 0.38 -20.45
CA SER A 210 5.30 -1.08 -20.37
C SER A 210 5.12 -1.52 -18.92
N LEU A 211 4.21 -2.47 -18.67
CA LEU A 211 4.06 -3.08 -17.34
C LEU A 211 5.32 -3.84 -16.89
N ASP A 212 6.15 -4.28 -17.84
CA ASP A 212 7.48 -4.88 -17.60
C ASP A 212 8.51 -3.87 -17.03
N LYS A 213 8.16 -2.59 -16.97
CA LYS A 213 8.93 -1.53 -16.30
C LYS A 213 8.19 -0.90 -15.13
N VAL A 214 7.15 -1.54 -14.60
CA VAL A 214 6.40 -1.05 -13.44
C VAL A 214 6.78 -1.83 -12.19
N HIS A 215 7.23 -1.10 -11.17
CA HIS A 215 7.51 -1.67 -9.84
C HIS A 215 6.62 -0.99 -8.80
N CYS A 216 5.68 -1.75 -8.23
CA CYS A 216 4.83 -1.28 -7.14
C CYS A 216 5.44 -1.62 -5.78
N ILE A 217 5.56 -0.62 -4.92
CA ILE A 217 6.16 -0.70 -3.59
C ILE A 217 5.12 -0.27 -2.57
N GLY A 218 4.59 -1.22 -1.82
CA GLY A 218 3.48 -0.99 -0.91
C GLY A 218 3.85 -1.32 0.54
N HIS A 219 3.59 -0.41 1.47
CA HIS A 219 3.79 -0.67 2.90
C HIS A 219 2.46 -0.98 3.61
N SER A 220 2.43 -1.99 4.48
CA SER A 220 1.24 -2.39 5.26
C SER A 220 0.02 -2.62 4.35
N LEU A 221 -1.07 -1.86 4.50
CA LEU A 221 -2.23 -1.96 3.59
C LEU A 221 -1.86 -1.65 2.13
N GLY A 222 -0.87 -0.79 1.89
CA GLY A 222 -0.37 -0.48 0.55
C GLY A 222 0.22 -1.68 -0.18
N ALA A 223 0.73 -2.69 0.54
CA ALA A 223 1.22 -3.93 -0.07
C ALA A 223 0.07 -4.70 -0.76
N HIS A 224 -1.09 -4.78 -0.10
CA HIS A 224 -2.29 -5.38 -0.69
C HIS A 224 -2.87 -4.51 -1.79
N THR A 225 -2.79 -3.19 -1.67
CA THR A 225 -3.16 -2.27 -2.75
C THR A 225 -2.32 -2.52 -4.02
N CYS A 226 -1.02 -2.83 -3.91
CA CYS A 226 -0.22 -3.25 -5.07
C CYS A 226 -0.75 -4.53 -5.74
N GLY A 227 -1.13 -5.54 -4.96
CA GLY A 227 -1.75 -6.75 -5.50
C GLY A 227 -3.08 -6.45 -6.19
N GLN A 228 -3.92 -5.60 -5.60
CA GLN A 228 -5.17 -5.14 -6.22
C GLN A 228 -4.92 -4.34 -7.52
N ALA A 229 -3.85 -3.55 -7.58
CA ALA A 229 -3.47 -2.82 -8.78
C ALA A 229 -3.01 -3.75 -9.91
N SER A 230 -2.24 -4.78 -9.61
CA SER A 230 -1.83 -5.79 -10.61
C SER A 230 -3.02 -6.59 -11.14
N ASN A 231 -3.96 -6.96 -10.26
CA ASN A 231 -5.20 -7.62 -10.66
C ASN A 231 -6.15 -6.72 -11.48
N ALA A 232 -5.93 -5.41 -11.49
CA ALA A 232 -6.77 -4.45 -12.19
C ALA A 232 -6.32 -4.16 -13.63
N VAL A 233 -5.12 -4.60 -14.04
CA VAL A 233 -4.57 -4.46 -15.39
C VAL A 233 -4.61 -5.80 -16.15
N ASN A 234 -4.48 -5.76 -17.48
CA ASN A 234 -4.62 -6.95 -18.32
C ASN A 234 -3.44 -7.92 -18.26
N ASN A 235 -2.28 -7.48 -17.76
CA ASN A 235 -1.08 -8.31 -17.51
C ASN A 235 -0.51 -7.96 -16.13
N GLN A 236 0.40 -8.76 -15.61
CA GLN A 236 1.02 -8.49 -14.32
C GLN A 236 2.03 -7.34 -14.38
N LEU A 237 2.26 -6.69 -13.24
CA LEU A 237 3.36 -5.74 -13.07
C LEU A 237 4.69 -6.51 -13.04
N ALA A 238 5.78 -5.89 -13.50
CA ALA A 238 7.10 -6.51 -13.46
C ALA A 238 7.55 -6.91 -12.05
N ARG A 239 7.13 -6.14 -11.05
CA ARG A 239 7.54 -6.37 -9.66
C ARG A 239 6.58 -5.74 -8.66
N ILE A 240 6.34 -6.45 -7.57
CA ILE A 240 5.76 -5.91 -6.34
C ILE A 240 6.71 -6.13 -5.16
N SER A 241 6.97 -5.08 -4.38
CA SER A 241 7.65 -5.18 -3.09
C SER A 241 6.66 -4.85 -1.96
N GLY A 242 6.25 -5.88 -1.22
CA GLY A 242 5.43 -5.72 -0.01
C GLY A 242 6.30 -5.47 1.21
N LEU A 243 6.22 -4.25 1.76
CA LEU A 243 6.99 -3.83 2.93
C LEU A 243 6.14 -4.01 4.19
N ASP A 244 6.36 -5.13 4.89
CA ASP A 244 5.57 -5.56 6.05
C ASP A 244 4.04 -5.57 5.78
N PRO A 245 3.56 -6.44 4.86
CA PRO A 245 2.14 -6.48 4.48
C PRO A 245 1.22 -6.69 5.70
N ALA A 246 0.10 -5.98 5.73
CA ALA A 246 -0.79 -5.99 6.89
C ALA A 246 -1.39 -7.38 7.17
N GLY A 247 -1.22 -7.88 8.40
CA GLY A 247 -1.81 -9.15 8.81
C GLY A 247 -3.34 -9.12 8.96
N PRO A 248 -3.90 -8.21 9.79
CA PRO A 248 -5.34 -8.19 10.10
C PRO A 248 -6.21 -8.03 8.85
N LEU A 249 -7.26 -8.85 8.72
CA LEU A 249 -8.20 -8.89 7.59
C LEU A 249 -7.63 -9.42 6.26
N PHE A 250 -6.34 -9.78 6.18
CA PHE A 250 -5.71 -10.34 4.96
C PHE A 250 -5.03 -11.69 5.16
N SER A 251 -4.42 -11.94 6.33
CA SER A 251 -3.76 -13.21 6.63
C SER A 251 -4.73 -14.38 6.54
N GLY A 252 -4.33 -15.44 5.82
CA GLY A 252 -5.16 -16.63 5.60
C GLY A 252 -6.36 -16.41 4.66
N LYS A 253 -6.51 -15.24 4.03
CA LYS A 253 -7.54 -14.98 3.03
C LYS A 253 -7.13 -15.46 1.64
N LYS A 254 -8.12 -15.60 0.76
CA LYS A 254 -7.90 -16.02 -0.64
C LYS A 254 -6.99 -15.02 -1.36
N THR A 255 -6.24 -15.50 -2.36
CA THR A 255 -5.27 -14.72 -3.12
C THR A 255 -5.87 -13.48 -3.76
N ALA A 256 -7.12 -13.54 -4.25
CA ALA A 256 -7.83 -12.38 -4.80
C ALA A 256 -7.97 -11.16 -3.84
N VAL A 257 -7.79 -11.35 -2.53
CA VAL A 257 -8.00 -10.31 -1.50
C VAL A 257 -6.68 -9.72 -0.99
N ARG A 258 -5.60 -10.51 -1.00
CA ARG A 258 -4.33 -10.17 -0.37
C ARG A 258 -3.22 -10.13 -1.42
N LEU A 259 -2.05 -9.65 -1.01
CA LEU A 259 -0.85 -9.78 -1.82
C LEU A 259 -0.47 -11.26 -1.89
N ASP A 260 -0.16 -11.73 -3.09
CA ASP A 260 0.31 -13.09 -3.37
C ASP A 260 1.47 -13.10 -4.38
N LYS A 261 2.20 -14.21 -4.43
CA LYS A 261 3.31 -14.40 -5.38
C LYS A 261 2.86 -14.38 -6.83
N ASP A 262 1.58 -14.67 -7.09
CA ASP A 262 1.01 -14.68 -8.43
C ASP A 262 0.54 -13.28 -8.88
N ASP A 263 0.79 -12.22 -8.09
CA ASP A 263 0.48 -10.85 -8.50
C ASP A 263 1.60 -10.20 -9.35
N ALA A 264 2.83 -10.72 -9.37
CA ALA A 264 3.97 -10.22 -10.16
C ALA A 264 5.10 -11.24 -10.30
#